data_AF-A0AA50CIJ9-F1
#
_entry.id   AF-A0AA50CIJ9-F1
#
_cell.length_a   1.000
_cell.length_b   1.000
_cell.length_c   1.000
_cell.angle_alpha   90.00
_cell.angle_beta   90.00
_cell.angle_gamma   90.00
#
_symmetry.space_group_name_H-M   'P 1'
#
loop_
_entity.id
_entity.type
_entity.pdbx_description
1 polymer ?
#
loop_
_entity_poly.entity_id
_entity_poly.type
_entity_poly.pdbx_seq_one_letter_code
_entity_poly.pdbx_strand_id
1 'polypeptide(L)'
;MKSILTALALVIAALPAQAALSGFYDSAEQIGTILSSAAVADALRQAPIGHVANTGTRADGAREWQVRTQECDLTVYLKPVPPQGVGKTTYELELGDACQ
;
A
#
# COMPACT_ATOMS: atom_id res chain seq x y z
N MET A 1 -15.98 -2.09 -43.51
CA MET A 1 -15.18 -1.22 -42.60
C MET A 1 -15.87 -0.93 -41.27
N LYS A 2 -17.17 -0.60 -41.25
CA LYS A 2 -17.94 -0.34 -40.01
C LYS A 2 -17.88 -1.50 -39.00
N SER A 3 -18.02 -2.75 -39.47
CA SER A 3 -18.06 -3.94 -38.61
C SER A 3 -16.72 -4.33 -37.96
N ILE A 4 -15.60 -3.92 -38.57
CA ILE A 4 -14.25 -4.20 -38.05
C ILE A 4 -13.94 -3.26 -36.87
N LEU A 5 -14.37 -2.01 -36.95
CA LEU A 5 -14.24 -1.02 -35.86
C LEU A 5 -15.09 -1.41 -34.64
N THR A 6 -16.27 -2.00 -34.85
CA THR A 6 -17.12 -2.46 -33.75
C THR A 6 -16.53 -3.67 -33.02
N ALA A 7 -15.91 -4.60 -33.76
CA ALA A 7 -15.24 -5.77 -33.17
C ALA A 7 -14.00 -5.37 -32.35
N LEU A 8 -13.23 -4.38 -32.81
CA LEU A 8 -12.05 -3.90 -32.09
C LEU A 8 -12.42 -3.19 -30.77
N ALA A 9 -13.52 -2.43 -30.75
CA ALA A 9 -14.02 -1.78 -29.54
C ALA A 9 -14.45 -2.76 -28.43
N LEU A 10 -14.99 -3.92 -28.81
CA LEU A 10 -15.39 -4.99 -27.87
C LEU A 10 -14.19 -5.72 -27.26
N VAL A 11 -13.07 -5.83 -27.98
CA VAL A 11 -11.83 -6.46 -27.47
C VAL A 11 -11.12 -5.56 -26.45
N ILE A 12 -11.19 -4.23 -26.61
CA ILE A 12 -10.61 -3.29 -25.65
C ILE A 12 -11.43 -3.26 -24.34
N ALA A 13 -12.76 -3.44 -24.44
CA ALA A 13 -13.63 -3.56 -23.26
C ALA A 13 -13.48 -4.89 -22.50
N ALA A 14 -12.84 -5.90 -23.12
CA ALA A 14 -12.57 -7.20 -22.53
C ALA A 14 -11.14 -7.33 -21.98
N LEU A 15 -10.34 -6.25 -21.98
CA LEU A 15 -9.09 -6.25 -21.24
C LEU A 15 -9.43 -6.53 -19.77
N PRO A 16 -8.74 -7.52 -19.15
CA PRO A 16 -9.08 -7.90 -17.80
C PRO A 16 -8.94 -6.65 -16.95
N ALA A 17 -10.01 -6.31 -16.23
CA ALA A 17 -9.86 -5.59 -14.99
C ALA A 17 -8.88 -6.45 -14.19
N GLN A 18 -7.57 -6.14 -14.26
CA GLN A 18 -6.62 -6.74 -13.34
C GLN A 18 -7.27 -6.52 -12.00
N ALA A 19 -7.54 -7.62 -11.29
CA ALA A 19 -8.36 -7.63 -10.09
C ALA A 19 -7.80 -6.59 -9.13
N ALA A 20 -8.29 -5.36 -9.23
CA ALA A 20 -7.90 -4.27 -8.38
C ALA A 20 -8.51 -4.70 -7.07
N LEU A 21 -7.65 -5.25 -6.21
CA LEU A 21 -8.00 -5.53 -4.83
C LEU A 21 -8.77 -4.29 -4.35
N SER A 22 -9.94 -4.48 -3.75
CA SER A 22 -10.69 -3.31 -3.28
C SER A 22 -9.77 -2.50 -2.37
N GLY A 23 -9.90 -1.17 -2.38
CA GLY A 23 -9.03 -0.32 -1.55
C GLY A 23 -9.01 -0.73 -0.08
N PHE A 24 -10.08 -1.39 0.40
CA PHE A 24 -10.10 -2.03 1.71
C PHE A 24 -9.02 -3.10 1.89
N TYR A 25 -8.95 -4.09 0.99
CA TYR A 25 -7.98 -5.18 1.11
C TYR A 25 -6.54 -4.70 0.91
N ASP A 26 -6.35 -3.69 0.05
CA ASP A 26 -5.04 -3.09 -0.16
C ASP A 26 -4.56 -2.35 1.09
N SER A 27 -5.43 -1.54 1.70
CA SER A 27 -5.14 -0.90 2.99
C SER A 27 -4.92 -1.92 4.11
N ALA A 28 -5.66 -3.04 4.12
CA ALA A 28 -5.45 -4.11 5.09
C ALA A 28 -4.06 -4.76 4.94
N GLU A 29 -3.59 -4.97 3.70
CA GLU A 29 -2.24 -5.46 3.45
C GLU A 29 -1.17 -4.47 3.92
N GLN A 30 -1.37 -3.19 3.64
CA GLN A 30 -0.48 -2.12 4.07
C GLN A 30 -0.37 -2.05 5.60
N ILE A 31 -1.52 -2.01 6.30
CA ILE A 31 -1.55 -2.00 7.77
C ILE A 31 -0.94 -3.30 8.33
N GLY A 32 -1.25 -4.46 7.74
CA GLY A 32 -0.66 -5.74 8.13
C GLY A 32 0.86 -5.75 8.01
N THR A 33 1.41 -5.16 6.94
CA THR A 33 2.86 -5.00 6.74
C THR A 33 3.48 -4.13 7.84
N ILE A 34 2.82 -3.03 8.22
CA ILE A 34 3.29 -2.14 9.29
C ILE A 34 3.27 -2.87 10.65
N LEU A 35 2.15 -3.48 11.01
CA LEU A 35 1.95 -4.08 12.34
C LEU A 35 2.72 -5.39 12.55
N SER A 36 3.13 -6.06 11.48
CA SER A 36 3.98 -7.26 11.56
C SER A 36 5.48 -6.97 11.54
N SER A 37 5.88 -5.71 11.34
CA SER A 37 7.29 -5.32 11.24
C SER A 37 7.95 -5.17 12.61
N ALA A 38 8.96 -5.99 12.89
CA ALA A 38 9.80 -5.84 14.07
C ALA A 38 10.52 -4.48 14.10
N ALA A 39 10.96 -3.99 12.93
CA ALA A 39 11.63 -2.69 12.83
C ALA A 39 10.70 -1.52 13.23
N VAL A 40 9.41 -1.61 12.92
CA VAL A 40 8.41 -0.63 13.39
C VAL A 40 8.23 -0.73 14.90
N ALA A 41 8.10 -1.94 15.44
CA ALA A 41 7.98 -2.15 16.88
C ALA A 41 9.20 -1.58 17.62
N ASP A 42 10.41 -1.83 17.12
CA ASP A 42 11.65 -1.33 17.71
C ASP A 42 11.78 0.19 17.61
N ALA A 43 11.42 0.78 16.45
CA ALA A 43 11.40 2.24 16.27
C ALA A 43 10.44 2.93 17.24
N LEU A 44 9.31 2.28 17.56
CA LEU A 44 8.34 2.74 18.54
C LEU A 44 8.70 2.36 19.98
N ARG A 45 9.87 1.77 20.23
CA ARG A 45 10.30 1.26 21.54
C ARG A 45 9.27 0.29 22.16
N GLN A 46 8.58 -0.46 21.32
CA GLN A 46 7.52 -1.40 21.67
C GLN A 46 6.34 -0.76 22.43
N ALA A 47 6.15 0.56 22.28
CA ALA A 47 5.02 1.25 22.87
C ALA A 47 3.69 0.87 22.17
N PRO A 48 2.56 0.86 22.90
CA PRO A 48 1.26 0.55 22.31
C PRO A 48 0.88 1.56 21.22
N ILE A 49 0.52 1.04 20.04
CA ILE A 49 0.05 1.84 18.92
C ILE A 49 -1.38 2.29 19.18
N GLY A 50 -1.61 3.60 19.18
CA GLY A 50 -2.94 4.20 19.33
C GLY A 50 -3.60 4.55 18.00
N HIS A 51 -2.80 4.76 16.94
CA HIS A 51 -3.32 5.23 15.67
C HIS A 51 -2.39 4.87 14.50
N VAL A 52 -2.99 4.46 13.38
CA VAL A 52 -2.32 4.20 12.10
C VAL A 52 -3.15 4.82 11.00
N ALA A 53 -2.59 5.75 10.23
CA ALA A 53 -3.31 6.41 9.13
C ALA A 53 -2.43 6.65 7.91
N ASN A 54 -3.02 6.51 6.73
CA ASN A 54 -2.38 6.91 5.48
C ASN A 54 -2.44 8.44 5.38
N THR A 55 -1.28 9.07 5.23
CA THR A 55 -1.15 10.54 5.13
C THR A 55 -0.93 10.99 3.69
N GLY A 56 -0.56 10.08 2.80
CA GLY A 56 -0.48 10.38 1.37
C GLY A 56 0.32 9.38 0.57
N THR A 57 0.89 9.86 -0.53
CA THR A 57 1.74 9.09 -1.43
C THR A 57 2.87 9.98 -1.91
N ARG A 58 4.11 9.48 -1.78
CA ARG A 58 5.32 10.18 -2.19
C ARG A 58 5.43 10.17 -3.72
N ALA A 59 6.28 11.06 -4.26
CA ALA A 59 6.49 11.19 -5.71
C ALA A 59 6.98 9.90 -6.40
N ASP A 60 7.61 8.98 -5.66
CA ASP A 60 8.05 7.67 -6.16
C ASP A 60 6.97 6.58 -6.06
N GLY A 61 5.76 6.93 -5.64
CA GLY A 61 4.63 6.00 -5.49
C GLY A 61 4.57 5.28 -4.16
N ALA A 62 5.53 5.49 -3.24
CA ALA A 62 5.47 4.90 -1.91
C ALA A 62 4.30 5.49 -1.10
N ARG A 63 3.53 4.63 -0.42
CA ARG A 63 2.43 5.06 0.45
C ARG A 63 2.98 5.54 1.77
N GLU A 64 2.68 6.77 2.14
CA GLU A 64 3.09 7.35 3.42
C GLU A 64 2.04 7.05 4.49
N TRP A 65 2.51 6.55 5.63
CA TRP A 65 1.68 6.25 6.78
C TRP A 65 2.28 6.86 8.03
N GLN A 66 1.41 7.30 8.92
CA GLN A 66 1.77 7.74 10.25
C GLN A 66 1.30 6.70 11.28
N VAL A 67 2.24 6.25 12.10
CA VAL A 67 2.02 5.33 13.22
C VAL A 67 2.27 6.10 14.51
N ARG A 68 1.22 6.32 15.30
CA ARG A 68 1.32 7.09 16.54
C ARG A 68 1.17 6.22 17.77
N THR A 69 2.01 6.50 18.73
CA THR A 69 1.92 6.02 20.12
C THR A 69 1.66 7.23 21.02
N GLN A 70 1.65 7.04 22.34
CA GLN A 70 1.45 8.15 23.28
C GLN A 70 2.58 9.21 23.22
N GLU A 71 3.80 8.80 22.90
CA GLU A 71 5.01 9.65 23.01
C GLU A 71 5.82 9.73 21.71
N CYS A 72 5.33 9.14 20.62
CA CYS A 72 6.09 9.05 19.38
C CYS A 72 5.15 8.97 18.18
N ASP A 73 5.39 9.87 17.23
CA ASP A 73 4.87 9.81 15.87
C ASP A 73 5.97 9.26 14.95
N LEU A 74 5.73 8.11 14.33
CA LEU A 74 6.61 7.50 13.35
C LEU A 74 6.00 7.60 11.96
N THR A 75 6.76 8.13 11.02
CA THR A 75 6.41 8.07 9.60
C THR A 75 7.03 6.81 8.98
N VAL A 76 6.25 6.06 8.21
CA VAL A 76 6.72 4.91 7.44
C VAL A 76 6.27 5.02 5.99
N TYR A 77 7.08 4.45 5.10
CA TYR A 77 6.82 4.41 3.67
C TYR A 77 6.69 2.97 3.20
N LEU A 78 5.64 2.69 2.46
CA LEU A 78 5.38 1.37 1.88
C LEU A 78 5.57 1.42 0.36
N LYS A 79 6.61 0.76 -0.14
CA LYS A 79 6.88 0.62 -1.58
C LYS A 79 6.11 -0.58 -2.12
N PRO A 80 5.23 -0.39 -3.12
CA PRO A 80 4.47 -1.50 -3.69
C PRO A 80 5.38 -2.43 -4.50
N VAL A 81 5.30 -3.73 -4.21
CA VAL A 81 5.98 -4.81 -4.93
C VAL A 81 4.93 -5.62 -5.67
N PRO A 82 4.89 -5.55 -7.02
CA PRO A 82 3.92 -6.31 -7.79
C PRO A 82 4.22 -7.81 -7.73
N PRO A 83 3.19 -8.68 -7.81
CA PRO A 83 3.38 -10.12 -7.81
C PRO A 83 4.06 -10.60 -9.10
N GLN A 84 4.86 -11.65 -9.00
CA GLN A 84 5.36 -12.37 -10.18
C GLN A 84 4.25 -13.29 -10.72
N GLY A 85 3.29 -12.72 -11.44
CA GLY A 85 2.14 -13.44 -12.01
C GLY A 85 0.82 -13.15 -11.28
N VAL A 86 -0.03 -14.16 -11.12
CA VAL A 86 -1.31 -14.02 -10.42
C VAL A 86 -1.06 -13.86 -8.91
N GLY A 87 -1.49 -12.73 -8.34
CA GLY A 87 -1.33 -12.46 -6.91
C GLY A 87 -1.79 -11.04 -6.54
N LYS A 88 -1.56 -10.67 -5.28
CA LYS A 88 -1.74 -9.30 -4.78
C LYS A 88 -0.41 -8.55 -4.78
N THR A 89 -0.47 -7.22 -4.83
CA THR A 89 0.66 -6.36 -4.49
C THR A 89 1.00 -6.53 -3.02
N THR A 90 2.28 -6.70 -2.70
CA THR A 90 2.80 -6.66 -1.33
C THR A 90 3.63 -5.40 -1.13
N TYR A 91 4.16 -5.17 0.06
CA TYR A 91 4.84 -3.92 0.38
C TYR A 91 6.19 -4.14 1.05
N GLU A 92 7.19 -3.40 0.58
CA GLU A 92 8.46 -3.23 1.28
C GLU A 92 8.36 -2.00 2.19
N LEU A 93 8.78 -2.16 3.45
CA LEU A 93 8.69 -1.12 4.47
C LEU A 93 10.02 -0.37 4.60
N GLU A 94 9.94 0.96 4.57
CA GLU A 94 11.03 1.89 4.84
C GLU A 94 10.63 2.77 6.04
N LEU A 95 11.52 2.89 7.02
CA LEU A 95 11.33 3.79 8.16
C LEU A 95 11.68 5.23 7.73
N GLY A 96 10.81 6.17 8.05
CA GLY A 96 11.08 7.60 7.94
C GLY A 96 11.53 8.19 9.28
N ASP A 97 11.17 9.44 9.51
CA ASP A 97 11.43 10.13 10.77
C ASP A 97 10.63 9.51 11.92
N ALA A 98 11.31 9.32 13.05
CA ALA A 98 10.74 8.72 14.25
C ALA A 98 10.71 9.71 15.41
N CYS A 99 9.58 9.75 16.12
CA CYS A 99 9.40 10.40 17.42
C CYS A 99 9.70 11.91 17.42
N GLN A 100 9.15 12.61 16.43
CA GLN A 100 9.04 14.07 16.46
C GLN A 100 7.92 14.54 17.40
#